data_AF-A0A7X7TZI5-F1
#
_entry.id   AF-A0A7X7TZI5-F1
#
_cell.length_a   1.000
_cell.length_b   1.000
_cell.length_c   1.000
_cell.angle_alpha   90.00
_cell.angle_beta   90.00
_cell.angle_gamma   90.00
#
_symmetry.space_group_name_H-M   'P 1'
#
loop_
_entity.id
_entity.type
_entity.pdbx_description
1 polymer ?
#
loop_
_entity_poly.entity_id
_entity_poly.type
_entity_poly.pdbx_seq_one_letter_code
_entity_poly.pdbx_strand_id
1 'polypeptide(L)'
;MIRKETVVSFALLLLFLGVGNAISLGLHLRVPGNVIGMILLTVCLLTKVLDVKRVEPAADMLLSEIGLFFVPPGVAVMLYFDLIAKQWFPLLAGVVGSLLAVLWATALAARLFEKKEARES
;
A
#
# COMPACT_ATOMS: atom_id res chain seq x y z
N MET A 1 -6.27 5.79 25.06
CA MET A 1 -5.51 5.07 26.10
C MET A 1 -4.73 3.95 25.40
N ILE A 2 -3.43 4.16 25.12
CA ILE A 2 -2.61 3.22 24.34
C ILE A 2 -2.36 1.97 25.20
N ARG A 3 -2.93 0.82 24.83
CA ARG A 3 -2.69 -0.45 25.54
C ARG A 3 -1.30 -0.98 25.18
N LYS A 4 -0.67 -1.72 26.12
CA LYS A 4 0.64 -2.36 25.89
C LYS A 4 0.67 -3.24 24.64
N GLU A 5 -0.47 -3.85 24.29
CA GLU A 5 -0.64 -4.68 23.10
C GLU A 5 -0.47 -3.91 21.79
N THR A 6 -0.94 -2.66 21.73
CA THR A 6 -0.82 -1.79 20.54
C THR A 6 0.65 -1.43 20.29
N VAL A 7 1.42 -1.20 21.34
CA VAL A 7 2.86 -0.89 21.23
C VAL A 7 3.62 -2.08 20.66
N VAL A 8 3.32 -3.30 21.10
CA VAL A 8 3.93 -4.53 20.56
C VAL A 8 3.54 -4.72 19.09
N SER A 9 2.26 -4.52 18.77
CA SER A 9 1.75 -4.62 17.39
C SER A 9 2.44 -3.62 16.47
N PHE A 10 2.64 -2.39 16.94
CA PHE A 10 3.31 -1.32 16.20
C PHE A 10 4.80 -1.60 16.01
N ALA A 11 5.49 -2.06 17.07
CA ALA A 11 6.88 -2.46 16.99
C ALA A 11 7.08 -3.62 16.00
N LEU A 12 6.11 -4.54 15.92
CA LEU A 12 6.12 -5.63 14.97
C LEU A 12 5.97 -5.11 13.53
N LEU A 13 5.01 -4.22 13.26
CA LEU A 13 4.91 -3.56 11.95
C LEU A 13 6.22 -2.86 11.54
N LEU A 14 6.84 -2.12 12.46
CA LEU A 14 8.13 -1.46 12.21
C LEU A 14 9.28 -2.45 11.99
N LEU A 15 9.27 -3.60 12.68
CA LEU A 15 10.27 -4.64 12.50
C LEU A 15 10.19 -5.24 11.09
N PHE A 16 9.00 -5.58 10.61
CA PHE A 16 8.82 -6.09 9.24
C PHE A 16 9.19 -5.04 8.18
N LEU A 17 8.88 -3.77 8.42
CA LEU A 17 9.32 -2.66 7.57
C LEU A 17 10.85 -2.53 7.56
N GLY A 18 11.49 -2.58 8.73
CA GLY A 18 12.94 -2.49 8.88
C GLY A 18 13.67 -3.66 8.20
N VAL A 19 13.17 -4.88 8.38
CA VAL A 19 13.68 -6.08 7.71
C VAL A 19 13.51 -5.97 6.19
N GLY A 20 12.33 -5.57 5.71
CA GLY A 20 12.09 -5.36 4.28
C GLY A 20 13.03 -4.31 3.67
N ASN A 21 13.30 -3.23 4.41
CA ASN A 21 14.25 -2.20 3.99
C ASN A 21 15.70 -2.73 3.98
N ALA A 22 16.13 -3.45 5.00
CA ALA A 22 17.45 -4.06 5.06
C ALA A 22 17.67 -5.04 3.89
N ILE A 23 16.66 -5.84 3.54
CA ILE A 23 16.67 -6.75 2.38
C ILE A 23 16.76 -5.95 1.08
N SER A 24 15.93 -4.92 0.90
CA SER A 24 15.94 -4.07 -0.30
C SER A 24 17.31 -3.43 -0.55
N LEU A 25 17.91 -2.86 0.51
CA LEU A 25 19.25 -2.26 0.47
C LEU A 25 20.35 -3.31 0.25
N GLY A 26 20.31 -4.43 0.97
CA GLY A 26 21.33 -5.47 0.90
C GLY A 26 21.39 -6.20 -0.43
N LEU A 27 20.23 -6.43 -1.08
CA LEU A 27 20.14 -7.12 -2.37
C LEU A 27 20.06 -6.16 -3.58
N HIS A 28 20.13 -4.83 -3.37
CA HIS A 28 19.95 -3.80 -4.42
C HIS A 28 18.71 -4.06 -5.30
N LEU A 29 17.60 -4.46 -4.67
CA LEU A 29 16.37 -4.73 -5.39
C LEU A 29 15.72 -3.41 -5.83
N ARG A 30 15.17 -3.37 -7.05
CA ARG A 30 14.36 -2.24 -7.55
C ARG A 30 13.06 -2.05 -6.77
N VAL A 31 12.69 -3.01 -5.93
CA VAL A 31 11.46 -3.02 -5.15
C VAL A 31 11.69 -2.27 -3.83
N PRO A 32 10.87 -1.27 -3.49
CA PRO A 32 10.95 -0.57 -2.22
C PRO A 32 10.80 -1.51 -1.02
N GLY A 33 11.55 -1.24 0.06
CA GLY A 33 11.56 -2.09 1.25
C GLY A 33 10.20 -2.28 1.94
N ASN A 34 9.29 -1.31 1.84
CA ASN A 34 7.94 -1.42 2.39
C ASN A 34 7.11 -2.53 1.71
N VAL A 35 7.23 -2.69 0.39
CA VAL A 35 6.55 -3.77 -0.36
C VAL A 35 7.09 -5.13 0.07
N ILE A 36 8.41 -5.24 0.23
CA ILE A 36 9.05 -6.47 0.72
C ILE A 36 8.57 -6.79 2.13
N GLY A 37 8.53 -5.80 3.03
CA GLY A 37 8.03 -5.96 4.39
C GLY A 37 6.56 -6.43 4.43
N MET A 38 5.69 -5.90 3.57
CA MET A 38 4.30 -6.34 3.44
C MET A 38 4.19 -7.80 2.96
N ILE A 39 5.00 -8.20 1.97
CA ILE A 39 5.03 -9.58 1.47
C ILE A 39 5.50 -10.52 2.60
N LEU A 40 6.57 -10.16 3.31
CA LEU A 40 7.13 -10.96 4.40
C LEU A 40 6.11 -11.13 5.54
N LEU A 41 5.42 -10.05 5.92
CA LEU A 41 4.34 -10.09 6.90
C LEU A 41 3.20 -11.00 6.44
N THR A 42 2.79 -10.88 5.18
CA THR A 42 1.73 -11.72 4.59
C THR A 42 2.12 -13.21 4.63
N VAL A 43 3.36 -13.55 4.27
CA VAL A 43 3.85 -14.93 4.35
C VAL A 43 3.83 -15.45 5.80
N CYS A 44 4.24 -14.63 6.79
CA CYS A 44 4.18 -15.02 8.20
C CYS A 44 2.74 -15.23 8.71
N LEU A 45 1.78 -14.44 8.23
CA LEU A 45 0.36 -14.61 8.54
C LEU A 45 -0.22 -15.87 7.88
N LEU A 46 0.10 -16.12 6.60
CA LEU A 46 -0.36 -17.32 5.88
C LEU A 46 0.18 -18.61 6.48
N THR A 47 1.44 -18.60 6.93
CA THR A 47 2.08 -19.74 7.61
C THR A 47 1.64 -19.92 9.06
N LYS A 48 0.75 -19.05 9.57
CA LYS A 48 0.27 -19.03 10.97
C LYS A 48 1.38 -18.95 12.02
N VAL A 49 2.60 -18.53 11.63
CA VAL A 49 3.70 -18.25 12.55
C VAL A 49 3.36 -17.06 13.43
N LEU A 50 2.57 -16.13 12.88
CA LEU A 50 2.08 -14.95 13.57
C LEU A 50 0.54 -14.90 13.50
N ASP A 51 -0.11 -14.71 14.64
CA ASP A 51 -1.56 -14.51 14.72
C ASP A 51 -1.91 -13.06 14.32
N VAL A 52 -2.93 -12.89 13.48
CA VAL A 52 -3.43 -11.59 13.01
C VAL A 52 -3.74 -10.65 14.18
N LYS A 53 -4.25 -11.20 15.28
CA LYS A 53 -4.58 -10.46 16.52
C LYS A 53 -3.39 -9.72 17.14
N ARG A 54 -2.15 -10.10 16.80
CA ARG A 54 -0.92 -9.46 17.28
C ARG A 54 -0.52 -8.23 16.48
N VAL A 55 -1.14 -7.97 15.33
CA VAL A 55 -0.77 -6.88 14.41
C VAL A 55 -1.93 -5.92 14.23
N GLU A 56 -3.15 -6.48 14.22
CA GLU A 56 -4.43 -5.79 14.07
C GLU A 56 -4.58 -4.54 14.96
N PRO A 57 -4.24 -4.55 16.28
CA PRO A 57 -4.46 -3.38 17.13
C PRO A 57 -3.69 -2.13 16.71
N ALA A 58 -2.49 -2.28 16.13
CA ALA A 58 -1.72 -1.14 15.61
C ALA A 58 -2.15 -0.78 14.20
N ALA A 59 -2.44 -1.77 13.36
CA ALA A 59 -2.94 -1.54 12.00
C ALA A 59 -4.23 -0.70 12.04
N ASP A 60 -5.21 -1.09 12.87
CA ASP A 60 -6.47 -0.38 13.02
C ASP A 60 -6.29 1.05 13.54
N MET A 61 -5.38 1.25 14.51
CA MET A 61 -5.06 2.59 15.03
C MET A 61 -4.42 3.48 13.95
N LEU A 62 -3.53 2.94 13.12
CA LEU A 62 -2.92 3.69 12.03
C LEU A 62 -3.94 4.01 10.94
N LEU A 63 -4.82 3.06 10.64
CA LEU A 63 -5.87 3.21 9.64
C LEU A 63 -6.96 4.21 10.10
N SER A 64 -7.31 4.23 11.38
CA SER A 64 -8.27 5.21 11.91
C SER A 64 -7.76 6.65 11.79
N GLU A 65 -6.44 6.83 11.89
CA GLU A 65 -5.77 8.12 11.74
C GLU A 65 -5.13 8.30 10.37
N ILE A 66 -5.54 7.54 9.34
CA ILE A 66 -4.89 7.59 8.01
C ILE A 66 -4.92 9.01 7.41
N GLY A 67 -5.97 9.79 7.72
CA GLY A 67 -6.08 11.20 7.34
C GLY A 67 -4.90 12.05 7.83
N LEU A 68 -4.40 11.80 9.04
CA LEU A 68 -3.22 12.48 9.58
C LEU A 68 -1.97 12.19 8.74
N PHE A 69 -1.81 10.95 8.26
CA PHE A 69 -0.67 10.57 7.42
C PHE A 69 -0.74 11.14 6.00
N PHE A 70 -1.91 11.60 5.54
CA PHE A 70 -2.05 12.32 4.28
C PHE A 70 -1.70 13.82 4.38
N VAL A 71 -1.62 14.39 5.58
CA VAL A 71 -1.28 15.81 5.77
C VAL A 71 0.13 16.14 5.24
N PRO A 72 1.21 15.41 5.58
CA PRO A 72 2.56 15.76 5.09
C PRO A 72 2.70 15.72 3.56
N PRO A 73 2.23 14.67 2.86
CA PRO A 73 2.20 14.68 1.40
C PRO A 73 1.34 15.82 0.84
N GLY A 74 0.17 16.09 1.43
CA GLY A 74 -0.71 17.17 1.00
C GLY A 74 -0.04 18.55 1.07
N VAL A 75 0.63 18.85 2.18
CA VAL A 75 1.40 20.10 2.35
C VAL A 75 2.57 20.15 1.37
N ALA A 76 3.25 19.03 1.10
CA ALA A 76 4.31 18.97 0.10
C ALA A 76 3.81 19.34 -1.32
N VAL A 77 2.58 18.98 -1.68
CA VAL A 77 1.97 19.38 -2.96
C VAL A 77 1.76 20.89 -3.03
N MET A 78 1.44 21.57 -1.92
CA MET A 78 1.25 23.02 -1.89
C MET A 78 2.52 23.79 -2.31
N LEU A 79 3.71 23.21 -2.13
CA LEU A 79 4.96 23.80 -2.61
C LEU A 79 5.04 23.90 -4.15
N TYR A 80 4.21 23.14 -4.86
CA TYR A 80 4.17 23.08 -6.33
C TYR A 80 2.85 23.63 -6.90
N PHE A 81 2.08 24.38 -6.12
CA PHE A 81 0.73 24.81 -6.51
C PHE A 81 0.72 25.66 -7.78
N ASP A 82 1.71 26.55 -7.98
CA ASP A 82 1.85 27.35 -9.21
C ASP A 82 2.08 26.49 -10.45
N LEU A 83 2.90 25.44 -10.32
CA LEU A 83 3.18 24.51 -11.41
C LEU A 83 1.93 23.69 -11.76
N ILE A 84 1.20 23.24 -10.73
CA ILE A 84 -0.08 22.53 -10.89
C ILE A 84 -1.11 23.44 -11.56
N ALA A 85 -1.22 24.71 -11.14
CA ALA A 85 -2.11 25.68 -11.75
C ALA A 85 -1.77 25.93 -13.23
N LYS A 86 -0.49 25.91 -13.60
CA LYS A 86 -0.06 26.07 -15.00
C LYS A 86 -0.31 24.82 -15.85
N GLN A 87 -0.31 23.62 -15.25
CA GLN A 87 -0.42 22.33 -15.94
C GLN A 87 -1.68 21.54 -15.55
N TRP A 88 -2.69 22.23 -15.02
CA TRP A 88 -3.89 21.59 -14.47
C TRP A 88 -4.63 20.74 -15.49
N PHE A 89 -4.66 21.17 -16.76
CA PHE A 89 -5.36 20.46 -17.83
C PHE A 89 -4.66 19.15 -18.23
N PRO A 90 -3.35 19.13 -18.56
CA PRO A 90 -2.61 17.87 -18.73
C PRO A 90 -2.68 16.94 -17.52
N LEU A 91 -2.60 17.48 -16.29
CA LEU A 91 -2.70 16.69 -15.07
C LEU A 91 -4.08 16.03 -14.94
N LEU A 92 -5.16 16.79 -15.12
CA LEU A 92 -6.52 16.27 -15.03
C LEU A 92 -6.79 15.21 -16.10
N ALA A 93 -6.37 15.46 -17.34
CA ALA A 93 -6.48 14.50 -18.44
C ALA A 93 -5.68 13.21 -18.14
N GLY A 94 -4.47 13.32 -17.57
CA GLY A 94 -3.67 12.18 -17.17
C GLY A 94 -4.29 11.37 -16.04
N VAL A 95 -4.83 12.03 -15.01
CA VAL A 95 -5.49 11.36 -13.87
C VAL A 95 -6.77 10.65 -14.32
N VAL A 96 -7.68 11.36 -14.99
CA VAL A 96 -8.95 10.77 -15.45
C VAL A 96 -8.69 9.71 -16.51
N GLY A 97 -7.79 9.98 -17.46
CA GLY A 97 -7.45 9.04 -18.52
C GLY A 97 -6.83 7.76 -17.98
N SER A 98 -5.87 7.85 -17.05
CA SER A 98 -5.26 6.67 -16.41
C SER A 98 -6.25 5.90 -15.54
N LEU A 99 -7.14 6.60 -14.81
CA LEU A 99 -8.20 5.95 -14.04
C LEU A 99 -9.11 5.11 -14.96
N LEU A 100 -9.62 5.71 -16.04
CA LEU A 100 -10.46 5.00 -17.00
C LEU A 100 -9.71 3.83 -17.68
N ALA A 101 -8.44 4.03 -18.04
CA ALA A 101 -7.61 3.00 -18.64
C ALA A 101 -7.40 1.82 -17.69
N VAL A 102 -7.08 2.07 -16.41
CA VAL A 102 -6.92 1.02 -15.39
C VAL A 102 -8.24 0.28 -15.18
N LEU A 103 -9.36 0.99 -15.01
CA LEU A 103 -10.67 0.36 -14.84
C LEU A 103 -11.03 -0.53 -16.04
N TRP A 104 -10.76 -0.05 -17.26
CA TRP A 104 -11.04 -0.82 -18.47
C TRP A 104 -10.13 -2.04 -18.58
N ALA A 105 -8.83 -1.90 -18.30
CA ALA A 105 -7.88 -3.01 -18.29
C ALA A 105 -8.25 -4.06 -17.24
N THR A 106 -8.62 -3.65 -16.03
CA THR A 106 -9.09 -4.55 -14.97
C THR A 106 -10.37 -5.27 -15.39
N ALA A 107 -11.32 -4.57 -16.01
CA ALA A 107 -12.57 -5.18 -16.51
C ALA A 107 -12.31 -6.21 -17.63
N LEU A 108 -11.38 -5.93 -18.53
CA LEU A 108 -10.97 -6.87 -19.58
C LEU A 108 -10.26 -8.10 -18.99
N ALA A 109 -9.35 -7.88 -18.03
CA ALA A 109 -8.67 -8.97 -17.33
C ALA A 109 -9.67 -9.87 -16.61
N ALA A 110 -10.61 -9.29 -15.84
CA ALA A 110 -11.66 -10.03 -15.14
C ALA A 110 -12.50 -10.90 -16.11
N ARG A 111 -12.96 -10.32 -17.22
CA ARG A 111 -13.71 -11.07 -18.26
C ARG A 111 -12.90 -12.21 -18.88
N LEU A 112 -11.58 -12.04 -19.01
CA LEU A 112 -10.71 -13.09 -19.54
C LEU A 112 -10.60 -14.27 -18.57
N PHE A 113 -10.48 -14.00 -17.27
CA PHE A 113 -10.43 -15.02 -16.22
C PHE A 113 -11.77 -15.76 -16.09
N GLU A 114 -12.91 -15.05 -16.09
CA GLU A 114 -14.25 -15.67 -16.08
C GLU A 114 -14.48 -16.58 -17.31
N LYS A 115 -14.07 -16.12 -18.49
CA LYS A 115 -14.18 -16.90 -19.73
C LYS A 115 -13.28 -18.14 -19.73
N LYS A 116 -12.19 -18.13 -18.95
CA LYS A 116 -11.28 -19.26 -18.82
C LYS A 116 -11.87 -20.34 -17.90
N GLU A 117 -12.49 -19.94 -16.79
CA GLU A 117 -13.21 -20.86 -15.89
C GLU A 117 -14.42 -21.50 -16.58
N ALA A 118 -15.20 -20.75 -17.37
CA ALA A 118 -16.35 -21.29 -18.10
C ALA A 118 -16.00 -22.23 -19.28
N ARG A 119 -14.71 -22.36 -19.63
CA ARG A 119 -14.21 -23.26 -20.69
C ARG A 119 -13.53 -24.51 -20.13
N GLU A 120 -13.21 -24.52 -18.83
CA GLU A 120 -12.60 -25.66 -18.11
C GLU A 120 -13.65 -26.49 -17.32
N SER A 121 -14.91 -26.04 -17.24
CA SER A 121 -16.08 -26.85 -16.81
C SER A 121 -16.89 -27.35 -18.01
#